data_AF-A0A2N3ATY0-F1
#
_entry.id   AF-A0A2N3ATY0-F1
#
_cell.length_a   1.000
_cell.length_b   1.000
_cell.length_c   1.000
_cell.angle_alpha   90.00
_cell.angle_beta   90.00
_cell.angle_gamma   90.00
#
_symmetry.space_group_name_H-M   'P 1'
#
loop_
_entity.id
_entity.type
_entity.pdbx_description
1 polymer ?
#
loop_
_entity_poly.entity_id
_entity_poly.type
_entity_poly.pdbx_seq_one_letter_code
_entity_poly.pdbx_strand_id
1 'polypeptide(L)'
;RHEPIGRTLCKQAEIAAADAADAAVRAGIEAGEARGLRQQRTLLADALVVRLSDESVEKHHARLKAIFEAAIHDLGWTHPQPVSVLREYKRQAAILDKRCDDPLALRVTGAKQRVAWSNDRLARLCMSPIYQGCASPHRRWKPGGMIIRDSLYWAPLMVMAAGARIKEALQLRTDDIAWRNGVFRLRFEENADTTLKNEPSARCVSIPKLLLDLGFIEWWREQRTRGGDLLFPEATPSSSDARLSDLFGKRRSTVLGRLGIADPSEDFYALRKTCATRMLPAGATNPLRQAVLGHEPGEVIDKHYTDVGEAAMKQALDAIDWGVEIAPHPTRGFPVIVACTLACQATLDLHIVLDDDGAARSVEIFAPAQDNDARLLGVVIARRGECPPRRAGMRAATPAQAGVMMLDVLAGRVLRLVGGG
;
A
#
# COMPACT_ATOMS: atom_id res chain seq x y z
N ARG A 1 20.45 -29.39 23.89
CA ARG A 1 19.48 -30.48 23.66
C ARG A 1 18.11 -29.84 23.60
N HIS A 2 17.58 -29.60 22.40
CA HIS A 2 16.18 -29.24 22.24
C HIS A 2 15.44 -30.56 22.03
N GLU A 3 14.60 -30.96 22.98
CA GLU A 3 13.59 -31.97 22.69
C GLU A 3 12.49 -31.29 21.88
N PRO A 4 12.25 -31.67 20.61
CA PRO A 4 11.02 -31.27 19.97
C PRO A 4 9.97 -32.27 20.46
N ILE A 5 9.20 -31.90 21.49
CA ILE A 5 7.92 -32.57 21.73
C ILE A 5 7.08 -32.27 20.48
N GLY A 6 7.08 -33.22 19.54
CA GLY A 6 6.23 -33.17 18.36
C GLY A 6 4.79 -33.10 18.82
N ARG A 7 4.08 -32.04 18.41
CA ARG A 7 2.64 -31.92 18.67
C ARG A 7 1.90 -32.73 17.62
N THR A 8 1.15 -33.74 18.03
CA THR A 8 0.19 -34.42 17.15
C THR A 8 -0.94 -33.45 16.84
N LEU A 9 -1.05 -33.03 15.58
CA LEU A 9 -2.11 -32.13 15.11
C LEU A 9 -3.20 -32.95 14.43
N CYS A 10 -4.41 -32.92 14.97
CA CYS A 10 -5.61 -33.42 14.29
C CYS A 10 -6.37 -32.24 13.70
N LYS A 11 -6.54 -32.21 12.37
CA LYS A 11 -7.17 -31.07 11.70
C LYS A 11 -8.62 -30.85 12.15
N GLN A 12 -9.37 -31.92 12.37
CA GLN A 12 -10.76 -31.84 12.85
C GLN A 12 -10.81 -31.25 14.26
N ALA A 13 -9.85 -31.60 15.13
CA ALA A 13 -9.77 -31.03 16.48
C ALA A 13 -9.40 -29.55 16.45
N GLU A 14 -8.52 -29.11 15.54
CA GLU A 14 -8.22 -27.68 15.35
C GLU A 14 -9.44 -26.89 14.89
N ILE A 15 -10.22 -27.45 13.95
CA ILE A 15 -11.45 -26.83 13.44
C ILE A 15 -12.46 -26.71 14.58
N ALA A 16 -12.75 -27.80 15.30
CA ALA A 16 -13.69 -27.79 16.42
C ALA A 16 -13.29 -26.82 17.54
N ALA A 17 -11.98 -26.72 17.84
CA ALA A 17 -11.49 -25.76 18.83
C ALA A 17 -11.66 -24.30 18.36
N ALA A 18 -11.43 -24.02 17.08
CA ALA A 18 -11.66 -22.70 16.51
C ALA A 18 -13.15 -22.32 16.51
N ASP A 19 -14.02 -23.25 16.12
CA ASP A 19 -15.47 -23.04 16.11
C ASP A 19 -16.02 -22.81 17.54
N ALA A 20 -15.52 -23.56 18.53
CA ALA A 20 -15.88 -23.37 19.94
C ALA A 20 -15.43 -22.01 20.48
N ALA A 21 -14.25 -21.53 20.07
CA ALA A 21 -13.76 -20.21 20.46
C ALA A 21 -14.61 -19.09 19.85
N ASP A 22 -14.93 -19.18 18.55
CA ASP A 22 -15.79 -18.20 17.86
C ASP A 22 -17.21 -18.18 18.48
N ALA A 23 -17.75 -19.36 18.85
CA ALA A 23 -19.03 -19.49 19.55
C ALA A 23 -19.02 -18.85 20.95
N ALA A 24 -17.93 -18.99 21.71
CA ALA A 24 -17.79 -18.37 23.03
C ALA A 24 -17.75 -16.84 22.95
N VAL A 25 -17.02 -16.29 21.97
CA VAL A 25 -16.98 -14.84 21.70
C VAL A 25 -18.37 -14.31 21.37
N ARG A 26 -19.09 -15.02 20.50
CA ARG A 26 -20.45 -14.68 20.12
C ARG A 26 -21.40 -14.68 21.31
N ALA A 27 -21.41 -15.75 22.11
CA ALA A 27 -22.27 -15.86 23.28
C ALA A 27 -22.02 -14.72 24.28
N GLY A 28 -20.77 -14.28 24.45
CA GLY A 28 -20.44 -13.13 25.30
C GLY A 28 -20.99 -11.79 24.78
N ILE A 29 -21.06 -11.60 23.46
CA ILE A 29 -21.61 -10.38 22.84
C ILE A 29 -23.14 -10.38 22.87
N GLU A 30 -23.76 -11.55 22.68
CA GLU A 30 -25.22 -11.74 22.79
C GLU A 30 -25.72 -11.56 24.23
N ALA A 31 -24.94 -11.98 25.23
CA ALA A 31 -25.28 -11.85 26.65
C ALA A 31 -25.04 -10.44 27.25
N GLY A 32 -24.39 -9.53 26.51
CA GLY A 32 -24.15 -8.14 26.95
C GLY A 32 -25.42 -7.28 26.94
N GLU A 33 -25.40 -6.13 27.64
CA GLU A 33 -26.50 -5.15 27.66
C GLU A 33 -27.06 -4.83 26.27
N ALA A 34 -28.34 -4.45 26.20
CA ALA A 34 -29.11 -4.22 24.98
C ALA A 34 -28.41 -3.28 23.96
N ARG A 35 -27.60 -3.89 23.10
CA ARG A 35 -26.89 -3.25 21.98
C ARG A 35 -27.67 -3.49 20.71
N GLY A 36 -27.80 -2.47 19.85
CA GLY A 36 -28.42 -2.65 18.54
C GLY A 36 -27.61 -3.63 17.67
N LEU A 37 -28.29 -4.34 16.75
CA LEU A 37 -27.68 -5.35 15.86
C LEU A 37 -26.41 -4.87 15.16
N ARG A 38 -26.36 -3.60 14.71
CA ARG A 38 -25.17 -3.01 14.08
C ARG A 38 -23.96 -3.00 15.01
N GLN A 39 -24.17 -2.64 16.28
CA GLN A 39 -23.10 -2.56 17.28
C GLN A 39 -22.62 -3.96 17.67
N GLN A 40 -23.52 -4.93 17.81
CA GLN A 40 -23.15 -6.33 18.04
C GLN A 40 -22.31 -6.89 16.89
N ARG A 41 -22.71 -6.62 15.64
CA ARG A 41 -21.94 -7.03 14.44
C ARG A 41 -20.54 -6.41 14.40
N THR A 42 -20.39 -5.13 14.76
CA THR A 42 -19.07 -4.48 14.81
C THR A 42 -18.17 -5.12 15.86
N LEU A 43 -18.66 -5.32 17.08
CA LEU A 43 -17.89 -5.96 18.15
C LEU A 43 -17.49 -7.39 17.79
N LEU A 44 -18.39 -8.12 17.13
CA LEU A 44 -18.11 -9.48 16.66
C LEU A 44 -17.05 -9.46 15.56
N ALA A 45 -17.10 -8.50 14.64
CA ALA A 45 -16.08 -8.33 13.60
C ALA A 45 -14.68 -8.07 14.18
N ASP A 46 -14.61 -7.26 15.24
CA ASP A 46 -13.34 -6.91 15.91
C ASP A 46 -12.77 -8.05 16.77
N ALA A 47 -13.65 -8.90 17.32
CA ALA A 47 -13.26 -9.98 18.23
C ALA A 47 -12.97 -11.33 17.53
N LEU A 48 -13.59 -11.59 16.38
CA LEU A 48 -13.40 -12.83 15.64
C LEU A 48 -12.01 -12.91 14.99
N VAL A 49 -11.49 -14.14 14.87
CA VAL A 49 -10.20 -14.37 14.23
C VAL A 49 -10.32 -14.18 12.72
N VAL A 50 -9.45 -13.33 12.16
CA VAL A 50 -9.38 -13.07 10.72
C VAL A 50 -8.99 -14.34 9.97
N ARG A 51 -9.86 -14.81 9.06
CA ARG A 51 -9.64 -15.99 8.22
C ARG A 51 -9.11 -15.62 6.83
N LEU A 52 -8.60 -16.63 6.10
CA LEU A 52 -8.22 -16.48 4.70
C LEU A 52 -9.41 -15.98 3.86
N SER A 53 -9.13 -15.13 2.88
CA SER A 53 -10.13 -14.71 1.89
C SER A 53 -10.48 -15.85 0.95
N ASP A 54 -11.67 -15.79 0.36
CA ASP A 54 -12.13 -16.80 -0.61
C ASP A 54 -11.19 -16.95 -1.79
N GLU A 55 -10.72 -15.82 -2.31
CA GLU A 55 -9.72 -15.79 -3.38
C GLU A 55 -8.42 -16.52 -3.00
N SER A 56 -7.99 -16.42 -1.74
CA SER A 56 -6.77 -17.12 -1.28
C SER A 56 -7.00 -18.63 -1.18
N VAL A 57 -8.15 -19.05 -0.65
CA VAL A 57 -8.53 -20.47 -0.58
C VAL A 57 -8.64 -21.06 -1.99
N GLU A 58 -9.30 -20.36 -2.91
CA GLU A 58 -9.39 -20.75 -4.32
C GLU A 58 -8.01 -20.93 -4.96
N LYS A 59 -7.08 -19.98 -4.76
CA LYS A 59 -5.70 -20.09 -5.26
C LYS A 59 -4.95 -21.27 -4.68
N HIS A 60 -5.12 -21.58 -3.39
CA HIS A 60 -4.50 -22.75 -2.77
C HIS A 60 -5.05 -24.05 -3.37
N HIS A 61 -6.36 -24.17 -3.53
CA HIS A 61 -6.98 -25.31 -4.20
C HIS A 61 -6.48 -25.47 -5.65
N ALA A 62 -6.41 -24.38 -6.42
CA ALA A 62 -5.91 -24.42 -7.80
C ALA A 62 -4.44 -24.89 -7.87
N ARG A 63 -3.59 -24.41 -6.95
CA ARG A 63 -2.19 -24.84 -6.87
C ARG A 63 -2.04 -26.31 -6.47
N LEU A 64 -2.79 -26.77 -5.48
CA LEU A 64 -2.79 -28.18 -5.08
C LEU A 64 -3.23 -29.07 -6.25
N LYS A 65 -4.30 -28.69 -6.94
CA LYS A 65 -4.76 -29.39 -8.14
C LYS A 65 -3.65 -29.50 -9.18
N ALA A 66 -2.98 -28.39 -9.51
CA ALA A 66 -1.89 -28.38 -10.47
C ALA A 66 -0.71 -29.28 -10.05
N ILE A 67 -0.37 -29.32 -8.75
CA ILE A 67 0.67 -30.22 -8.21
C ILE A 67 0.30 -31.69 -8.44
N PHE A 68 -0.95 -32.08 -8.13
CA PHE A 68 -1.40 -33.45 -8.32
C PHE A 68 -1.52 -33.83 -9.80
N GLU A 69 -1.99 -32.91 -10.65
CA GLU A 69 -2.03 -33.11 -12.10
C GLU A 69 -0.63 -33.35 -12.67
N ALA A 70 0.36 -32.53 -12.30
CA ALA A 70 1.75 -32.71 -12.71
C ALA A 70 2.32 -34.04 -12.16
N ALA A 71 2.04 -34.40 -10.92
CA ALA A 71 2.53 -35.65 -10.35
C ALA A 71 1.96 -36.89 -11.06
N ILE A 72 0.70 -36.84 -11.52
CA ILE A 72 0.08 -37.93 -12.27
C ILE A 72 0.66 -38.01 -13.68
N HIS A 73 0.73 -36.88 -14.37
CA HIS A 73 1.16 -36.84 -15.76
C HIS A 73 2.67 -37.06 -15.92
N ASP A 74 3.49 -36.40 -15.10
CA ASP A 74 4.94 -36.36 -15.29
C ASP A 74 5.67 -37.42 -14.45
N LEU A 75 5.09 -37.82 -13.31
CA LEU A 75 5.72 -38.75 -12.37
C LEU A 75 4.98 -40.09 -12.24
N GLY A 76 3.89 -40.30 -13.00
CA GLY A 76 3.14 -41.55 -13.00
C GLY A 76 2.49 -41.89 -11.65
N TRP A 77 2.14 -40.88 -10.85
CA TRP A 77 1.49 -41.09 -9.56
C TRP A 77 0.16 -41.86 -9.72
N THR A 78 -0.03 -42.94 -8.96
CA THR A 78 -1.21 -43.83 -9.04
C THR A 78 -2.13 -43.81 -7.81
N HIS A 79 -1.74 -43.12 -6.72
CA HIS A 79 -2.60 -43.05 -5.53
C HIS A 79 -3.81 -42.12 -5.74
N PRO A 80 -4.92 -42.34 -4.99
CA PRO A 80 -6.13 -41.52 -5.09
C PRO A 80 -5.85 -40.03 -4.87
N GLN A 81 -6.45 -39.19 -5.72
CA GLN A 81 -6.39 -37.75 -5.55
C GLN A 81 -7.22 -37.30 -4.34
N PRO A 82 -6.78 -36.27 -3.60
CA PRO A 82 -7.65 -35.64 -2.62
C PRO A 82 -8.85 -34.97 -3.30
N VAL A 83 -10.04 -35.23 -2.77
CA VAL A 83 -11.28 -34.61 -3.26
C VAL A 83 -11.27 -33.12 -2.91
N SER A 84 -11.47 -32.27 -3.91
CA SER A 84 -11.54 -30.83 -3.69
C SER A 84 -12.78 -30.46 -2.88
N VAL A 85 -12.58 -29.94 -1.67
CA VAL A 85 -13.65 -29.40 -0.82
C VAL A 85 -14.09 -27.98 -1.21
N LEU A 86 -13.55 -27.42 -2.29
CA LEU A 86 -13.78 -26.02 -2.68
C LEU A 86 -15.27 -25.71 -2.92
N ARG A 87 -16.02 -26.65 -3.50
CA ARG A 87 -17.46 -26.48 -3.75
C ARG A 87 -18.24 -26.35 -2.44
N GLU A 88 -17.96 -27.21 -1.48
CA GLU A 88 -18.61 -27.19 -0.17
C GLU A 88 -18.20 -25.94 0.62
N TYR A 89 -16.92 -25.59 0.57
CA TYR A 89 -16.42 -24.34 1.14
C TYR A 89 -17.15 -23.11 0.58
N LYS A 90 -17.31 -22.98 -0.75
CA LYS A 90 -18.04 -21.85 -1.36
C LYS A 90 -19.49 -21.80 -0.91
N ARG A 91 -20.14 -22.96 -0.74
CA ARG A 91 -21.50 -23.05 -0.22
C ARG A 91 -21.58 -22.54 1.22
N GLN A 92 -20.68 -22.98 2.09
CA GLN A 92 -20.62 -22.55 3.49
C GLN A 92 -20.29 -21.05 3.61
N ALA A 93 -19.33 -20.55 2.82
CA ALA A 93 -19.01 -19.13 2.74
C ALA A 93 -20.21 -18.29 2.31
N ALA A 94 -20.96 -18.71 1.29
CA ALA A 94 -22.13 -18.00 0.80
C ALA A 94 -23.29 -17.96 1.82
N ILE A 95 -23.45 -19.02 2.64
CA ILE A 95 -24.40 -19.04 3.75
C ILE A 95 -24.02 -17.94 4.75
N LEU A 96 -22.76 -17.89 5.18
CA LEU A 96 -22.27 -16.92 6.17
C LEU A 96 -22.30 -15.47 5.66
N ASP A 97 -22.05 -15.22 4.38
CA ASP A 97 -21.92 -13.86 3.86
C ASP A 97 -23.27 -13.15 3.67
N LYS A 98 -24.30 -13.81 3.11
CA LYS A 98 -25.55 -13.14 2.69
C LYS A 98 -26.81 -14.02 2.64
N ARG A 99 -26.80 -15.25 3.17
CA ARG A 99 -27.93 -16.19 3.05
C ARG A 99 -28.18 -17.02 4.31
N CYS A 100 -27.90 -16.48 5.47
CA CYS A 100 -28.29 -17.06 6.75
C CYS A 100 -29.31 -16.13 7.40
N ASP A 101 -30.40 -16.70 7.93
CA ASP A 101 -31.41 -15.95 8.70
C ASP A 101 -30.85 -15.43 10.04
N ASP A 102 -29.62 -15.82 10.37
CA ASP A 102 -28.89 -15.38 11.55
C ASP A 102 -28.19 -14.02 11.31
N PRO A 103 -28.65 -12.93 11.96
CA PRO A 103 -28.10 -11.59 11.79
C PRO A 103 -26.70 -11.42 12.41
N LEU A 104 -26.19 -12.41 13.13
CA LEU A 104 -24.84 -12.42 13.73
C LEU A 104 -23.91 -13.46 13.09
N ALA A 105 -24.37 -14.22 12.10
CA ALA A 105 -23.49 -14.99 11.24
C ALA A 105 -22.57 -14.01 10.49
N LEU A 106 -21.28 -14.04 10.86
CA LEU A 106 -20.26 -13.17 10.32
C LEU A 106 -18.98 -13.96 10.10
N ARG A 107 -18.44 -13.85 8.89
CA ARG A 107 -17.10 -14.32 8.58
C ARG A 107 -16.17 -13.15 8.35
N VAL A 108 -15.17 -13.01 9.21
CA VAL A 108 -14.16 -11.96 9.07
C VAL A 108 -13.04 -12.45 8.18
N THR A 109 -12.86 -11.80 7.03
CA THR A 109 -11.75 -12.08 6.12
C THR A 109 -10.78 -10.92 6.07
N GLY A 110 -9.48 -11.24 6.00
CA GLY A 110 -8.41 -10.25 5.95
C GLY A 110 -8.09 -9.83 4.52
N ALA A 111 -9.08 -9.40 3.75
CA ALA A 111 -8.80 -8.91 2.40
C ALA A 111 -7.88 -7.69 2.49
N LYS A 112 -6.71 -7.76 1.83
CA LYS A 112 -5.75 -6.66 1.84
C LYS A 112 -6.31 -5.49 1.02
N GLN A 113 -7.02 -4.58 1.69
CA GLN A 113 -7.51 -3.35 1.08
C GLN A 113 -6.32 -2.39 0.89
N ARG A 114 -6.01 -2.09 -0.37
CA ARG A 114 -4.99 -1.10 -0.70
C ARG A 114 -5.63 0.26 -0.92
N VAL A 115 -5.21 1.24 -0.14
CA VAL A 115 -5.68 2.63 -0.23
C VAL A 115 -4.61 3.45 -0.95
N ALA A 116 -5.02 4.43 -1.76
CA ALA A 116 -4.06 5.35 -2.37
C ALA A 116 -3.27 6.06 -1.27
N TRP A 117 -1.99 6.31 -1.51
CA TRP A 117 -1.13 6.97 -0.54
C TRP A 117 -1.63 8.37 -0.22
N SER A 118 -1.67 8.68 1.07
CA SER A 118 -1.89 10.00 1.61
C SER A 118 -0.79 10.99 1.20
N ASN A 119 -1.15 12.28 1.19
CA ASN A 119 -0.22 13.36 0.86
C ASN A 119 0.97 13.41 1.82
N ASP A 120 0.75 13.18 3.13
CA ASP A 120 1.82 13.12 4.14
C ASP A 120 2.84 12.02 3.80
N ARG A 121 2.39 10.81 3.47
CA ARG A 121 3.32 9.72 3.13
C ARG A 121 4.06 9.97 1.82
N LEU A 122 3.39 10.51 0.81
CA LEU A 122 4.05 10.90 -0.43
C LEU A 122 5.12 11.95 -0.16
N ALA A 123 4.81 12.96 0.67
CA ALA A 123 5.76 13.98 1.08
C ALA A 123 6.95 13.38 1.83
N ARG A 124 6.71 12.51 2.82
CA ARG A 124 7.79 11.83 3.56
C ARG A 124 8.65 10.95 2.66
N LEU A 125 8.06 10.27 1.67
CA LEU A 125 8.82 9.49 0.69
C LEU A 125 9.71 10.43 -0.15
N CYS A 126 9.13 11.48 -0.75
CA CYS A 126 9.84 12.41 -1.63
C CYS A 126 10.90 13.23 -0.89
N MET A 127 10.67 13.54 0.38
CA MET A 127 11.61 14.24 1.26
C MET A 127 12.54 13.29 2.02
N SER A 128 12.51 12.00 1.72
CA SER A 128 13.38 11.03 2.41
C SER A 128 14.84 11.17 1.99
N PRO A 129 15.78 10.67 2.82
CA PRO A 129 17.20 10.53 2.46
C PRO A 129 17.48 9.73 1.19
N ILE A 130 16.49 8.99 0.64
CA ILE A 130 16.62 8.34 -0.68
C ILE A 130 16.84 9.40 -1.76
N TYR A 131 16.08 10.51 -1.70
CA TYR A 131 16.09 11.57 -2.72
C TYR A 131 16.95 12.77 -2.33
N GLN A 132 17.00 13.12 -1.04
CA GLN A 132 17.78 14.26 -0.55
C GLN A 132 19.25 13.92 -0.27
N GLY A 133 19.57 12.65 -0.03
CA GLY A 133 20.92 12.20 0.30
C GLY A 133 20.96 11.40 1.60
N CYS A 134 21.69 10.30 1.54
CA CYS A 134 21.84 9.34 2.63
C CYS A 134 23.27 9.27 3.17
N ALA A 135 23.41 8.68 4.35
CA ALA A 135 24.70 8.55 5.03
C ALA A 135 25.62 7.51 4.39
N SER A 136 25.08 6.40 3.88
CA SER A 136 25.85 5.33 3.21
C SER A 136 24.96 4.42 2.37
N PRO A 137 25.51 3.61 1.44
CA PRO A 137 24.73 2.67 0.62
C PRO A 137 23.85 1.72 1.43
N HIS A 138 24.30 1.31 2.62
CA HIS A 138 23.57 0.42 3.51
C HIS A 138 22.64 1.15 4.50
N ARG A 139 22.76 2.47 4.64
CA ARG A 139 21.96 3.29 5.57
C ARG A 139 21.18 4.36 4.82
N ARG A 140 20.39 3.92 3.83
CA ARG A 140 19.56 4.78 2.97
C ARG A 140 18.47 5.56 3.70
N TRP A 141 18.19 5.25 4.96
CA TRP A 141 17.21 5.96 5.80
C TRP A 141 17.82 7.04 6.70
N LYS A 142 19.16 7.14 6.78
CA LYS A 142 19.82 8.20 7.55
C LYS A 142 20.24 9.33 6.62
N PRO A 143 19.90 10.60 6.92
CA PRO A 143 20.36 11.75 6.13
C PRO A 143 21.89 11.77 5.99
N GLY A 144 22.38 12.23 4.83
CA GLY A 144 23.80 12.41 4.59
C GLY A 144 24.11 12.92 3.19
N GLY A 145 25.39 13.04 2.89
CA GLY A 145 25.88 13.66 1.66
C GLY A 145 26.00 12.71 0.46
N MET A 146 25.20 11.64 0.32
CA MET A 146 25.31 10.71 -0.81
C MET A 146 23.96 10.37 -1.43
N ILE A 147 23.77 10.65 -2.71
CA ILE A 147 22.58 10.23 -3.47
C ILE A 147 22.99 9.08 -4.39
N ILE A 148 22.30 7.95 -4.27
CA ILE A 148 22.53 6.76 -5.10
C ILE A 148 21.29 6.58 -5.96
N ARG A 149 21.45 6.73 -7.28
CA ARG A 149 20.35 6.65 -8.26
C ARG A 149 20.19 5.23 -8.79
N ASP A 150 20.02 4.27 -7.88
CA ASP A 150 19.82 2.84 -8.15
C ASP A 150 18.31 2.48 -8.21
N SER A 151 18.00 1.19 -8.26
CA SER A 151 16.61 0.70 -8.20
C SER A 151 15.81 1.25 -7.01
N LEU A 152 16.43 1.48 -5.84
CA LEU A 152 15.74 2.06 -4.68
C LEU A 152 15.36 3.53 -4.88
N TYR A 153 16.04 4.24 -5.77
CA TYR A 153 15.72 5.62 -6.15
C TYR A 153 14.65 5.64 -7.24
N TRP A 154 14.88 4.94 -8.35
CA TRP A 154 14.06 5.07 -9.55
C TRP A 154 12.80 4.21 -9.56
N ALA A 155 12.86 2.97 -9.06
CA ALA A 155 11.70 2.08 -9.12
C ALA A 155 10.48 2.67 -8.38
N PRO A 156 10.61 3.28 -7.18
CA PRO A 156 9.47 3.96 -6.54
C PRO A 156 8.91 5.12 -7.37
N LEU A 157 9.78 5.92 -7.99
CA LEU A 157 9.34 7.02 -8.84
C LEU A 157 8.62 6.52 -10.10
N MET A 158 9.08 5.43 -10.71
CA MET A 158 8.40 4.80 -11.85
C MET A 158 7.04 4.20 -11.47
N VAL A 159 6.93 3.55 -10.31
CA VAL A 159 5.65 3.04 -9.82
C VAL A 159 4.69 4.19 -9.50
N MET A 160 5.19 5.23 -8.85
CA MET A 160 4.43 6.41 -8.45
C MET A 160 3.96 7.24 -9.64
N ALA A 161 4.86 7.60 -10.56
CA ALA A 161 4.56 8.57 -11.62
C ALA A 161 4.16 7.92 -12.95
N ALA A 162 4.65 6.72 -13.27
CA ALA A 162 4.35 6.04 -14.53
C ALA A 162 3.44 4.81 -14.35
N GLY A 163 3.03 4.51 -13.12
CA GLY A 163 2.19 3.34 -12.86
C GLY A 163 2.88 2.04 -13.31
N ALA A 164 4.20 1.93 -13.18
CA ALA A 164 4.93 0.69 -13.48
C ALA A 164 4.61 -0.40 -12.44
N ARG A 165 4.65 -1.69 -12.80
CA ARG A 165 4.68 -2.74 -11.77
C ARG A 165 6.12 -2.81 -11.25
N ILE A 166 6.29 -3.11 -9.98
CA ILE A 166 7.64 -3.17 -9.40
C ILE A 166 8.55 -4.16 -10.14
N LYS A 167 8.03 -5.35 -10.47
CA LYS A 167 8.79 -6.35 -11.23
C LYS A 167 9.16 -5.83 -12.62
N GLU A 168 8.21 -5.21 -13.32
CA GLU A 168 8.43 -4.59 -14.64
C GLU A 168 9.52 -3.52 -14.56
N ALA A 169 9.45 -2.61 -13.58
CA ALA A 169 10.45 -1.56 -13.39
C ALA A 169 11.85 -2.15 -13.13
N LEU A 170 11.95 -3.18 -12.30
CA LEU A 170 13.23 -3.83 -11.97
C LEU A 170 13.80 -4.68 -13.12
N GLN A 171 12.97 -5.08 -14.10
CA GLN A 171 13.36 -5.89 -15.26
C GLN A 171 13.63 -5.06 -16.51
N LEU A 172 13.42 -3.74 -16.47
CA LEU A 172 13.69 -2.86 -17.61
C LEU A 172 15.12 -3.03 -18.10
N ARG A 173 15.26 -3.22 -19.42
CA ARG A 173 16.52 -3.20 -20.13
C ARG A 173 16.86 -1.79 -20.57
N THR A 174 18.13 -1.57 -20.91
CA THR A 174 18.56 -0.28 -21.42
C THR A 174 17.94 0.05 -22.78
N ASP A 175 17.54 -0.95 -23.58
CA ASP A 175 16.84 -0.79 -24.86
C ASP A 175 15.30 -0.76 -24.74
N ASP A 176 14.75 -0.83 -23.52
CA ASP A 176 13.31 -0.67 -23.28
C ASP A 176 12.89 0.81 -23.19
N ILE A 177 13.84 1.73 -23.24
CA ILE A 177 13.59 3.16 -23.34
C ILE A 177 13.65 3.55 -24.81
N ALA A 178 12.50 3.96 -25.36
CA ALA A 178 12.38 4.34 -26.76
C ALA A 178 12.04 5.82 -26.91
N TRP A 179 12.46 6.41 -28.03
CA TRP A 179 12.04 7.73 -28.47
C TRP A 179 11.07 7.57 -29.65
N ARG A 180 9.85 8.08 -29.52
CA ARG A 180 8.83 8.06 -30.58
C ARG A 180 7.97 9.30 -30.45
N ASN A 181 7.53 9.89 -31.58
CA ASN A 181 6.59 11.01 -31.59
C ASN A 181 6.99 12.20 -30.69
N GLY A 182 8.29 12.48 -30.56
CA GLY A 182 8.79 13.58 -29.75
C GLY A 182 8.80 13.33 -28.23
N VAL A 183 8.53 12.10 -27.78
CA VAL A 183 8.52 11.74 -26.36
C VAL A 183 9.33 10.47 -26.09
N PHE A 184 9.92 10.41 -24.89
CA PHE A 184 10.49 9.16 -24.39
C PHE A 184 9.41 8.29 -23.75
N ARG A 185 9.55 6.97 -23.88
CA ARG A 185 8.61 5.98 -23.35
C ARG A 185 9.33 4.78 -22.74
N LEU A 186 8.73 4.23 -21.68
CA LEU A 186 9.07 2.94 -21.10
C LEU A 186 8.27 1.86 -21.81
N ARG A 187 8.97 0.85 -22.34
CA ARG A 187 8.36 -0.31 -22.99
C ARG A 187 8.34 -1.47 -22.01
N PHE A 188 7.15 -1.97 -21.72
CA PHE A 188 6.95 -3.16 -20.92
C PHE A 188 6.47 -4.24 -21.87
N GLU A 189 7.38 -5.09 -22.36
CA GLU A 189 7.10 -6.17 -23.32
C GLU A 189 7.56 -7.51 -22.74
N GLU A 190 7.01 -8.61 -23.28
CA GLU A 190 7.49 -9.95 -22.97
C GLU A 190 8.74 -10.22 -23.82
N ASN A 191 9.83 -10.58 -23.13
CA ASN A 191 11.12 -10.84 -23.74
C ASN A 191 11.58 -12.25 -23.31
N ALA A 192 12.62 -12.79 -23.95
CA ALA A 192 13.17 -14.12 -23.64
C ALA A 192 13.42 -14.33 -22.12
N ASP A 193 13.80 -13.27 -21.40
CA ASP A 193 14.10 -13.30 -19.96
C ASP A 193 13.01 -12.65 -19.07
N THR A 194 11.92 -12.14 -19.67
CA THR A 194 10.89 -11.36 -18.97
C THR A 194 9.50 -11.86 -19.33
N THR A 195 8.93 -12.70 -18.46
CA THR A 195 7.53 -13.12 -18.58
C THR A 195 6.59 -12.02 -18.06
N LEU A 196 5.67 -11.59 -18.92
CA LEU A 196 4.57 -10.72 -18.53
C LEU A 196 3.50 -11.49 -17.77
N LYS A 197 2.72 -10.80 -16.94
CA LYS A 197 1.72 -11.50 -16.11
C LYS A 197 0.59 -12.07 -16.97
N ASN A 198 0.08 -11.27 -17.92
CA ASN A 198 -0.98 -11.57 -18.89
C ASN A 198 -0.75 -10.73 -20.18
N GLU A 199 -1.35 -11.08 -21.32
CA GLU A 199 -1.27 -10.37 -22.63
C GLU A 199 -1.41 -8.82 -22.60
N PRO A 200 -2.34 -8.21 -21.82
CA PRO A 200 -2.49 -6.75 -21.74
C PRO A 200 -1.43 -6.06 -20.87
N SER A 201 -0.45 -6.82 -20.36
CA SER A 201 0.69 -6.23 -19.67
C SER A 201 1.68 -5.59 -20.65
N ALA A 202 1.63 -6.00 -21.93
CA ALA A 202 2.45 -5.47 -23.00
C ALA A 202 1.99 -4.04 -23.32
N ARG A 203 2.80 -3.03 -23.00
CA ARG A 203 2.42 -1.62 -23.19
C ARG A 203 3.64 -0.70 -23.30
N CYS A 204 3.42 0.45 -23.92
CA CYS A 204 4.32 1.59 -23.83
C CYS A 204 3.71 2.66 -22.93
N VAL A 205 4.49 3.20 -22.00
CA VAL A 205 4.07 4.31 -21.12
C VAL A 205 5.02 5.48 -21.34
N SER A 206 4.49 6.65 -21.69
CA SER A 206 5.31 7.85 -21.86
C SER A 206 5.99 8.22 -20.53
N ILE A 207 7.24 8.68 -20.58
CA ILE A 207 7.99 9.04 -19.37
C ILE A 207 7.40 10.35 -18.81
N PRO A 208 6.88 10.35 -17.55
CA PRO A 208 6.29 11.53 -16.94
C PRO A 208 7.30 12.65 -16.76
N LYS A 209 6.83 13.90 -16.83
CA LYS A 209 7.61 15.11 -16.55
C LYS A 209 8.40 15.02 -15.25
N LEU A 210 7.84 14.44 -14.19
CA LEU A 210 8.56 14.24 -12.92
C LEU A 210 9.90 13.51 -13.11
N LEU A 211 9.93 12.42 -13.89
CA LEU A 211 11.15 11.65 -14.12
C LEU A 211 12.13 12.43 -15.01
N LEU A 212 11.61 13.13 -16.01
CA LEU A 212 12.41 13.96 -16.91
C LEU A 212 13.09 15.10 -16.15
N ASP A 213 12.36 15.81 -15.30
CA ASP A 213 12.86 16.91 -14.48
C ASP A 213 13.92 16.43 -13.47
N LEU A 214 13.82 15.19 -12.99
CA LEU A 214 14.86 14.55 -12.16
C LEU A 214 16.08 14.06 -12.95
N GLY A 215 16.14 14.32 -14.26
CA GLY A 215 17.26 13.94 -15.13
C GLY A 215 17.33 12.45 -15.43
N PHE A 216 16.18 11.78 -15.59
CA PHE A 216 16.13 10.34 -15.87
C PHE A 216 16.79 9.97 -17.20
N ILE A 217 16.64 10.80 -18.24
CA ILE A 217 17.17 10.51 -19.58
C ILE A 217 18.70 10.59 -19.59
N GLU A 218 19.26 11.59 -18.92
CA GLU A 218 20.70 11.76 -18.73
C GLU A 218 21.27 10.56 -17.98
N TRP A 219 20.62 10.18 -16.87
CA TRP A 219 21.00 9.01 -16.09
C TRP A 219 20.91 7.70 -16.89
N TRP A 220 19.87 7.51 -17.70
CA TRP A 220 19.70 6.35 -18.57
C TRP A 220 20.79 6.28 -19.64
N ARG A 221 21.13 7.41 -20.28
CA ARG A 221 22.24 7.49 -21.24
C ARG A 221 23.56 7.09 -20.60
N GLU A 222 23.83 7.55 -19.38
CA GLU A 222 25.01 7.09 -18.61
C GLU A 222 24.98 5.58 -18.39
N GLN A 223 23.84 4.98 -18.01
CA GLN A 223 23.76 3.53 -17.82
C GLN A 223 24.06 2.77 -19.12
N ARG A 224 23.59 3.26 -20.28
CA ARG A 224 23.92 2.67 -21.60
C ARG A 224 25.42 2.65 -21.87
N THR A 225 26.13 3.71 -21.49
CA THR A 225 27.59 3.80 -21.73
C THR A 225 28.40 2.87 -20.83
N ARG A 226 27.88 2.48 -19.65
CA ARG A 226 28.57 1.58 -18.72
C ARG A 226 28.58 0.12 -19.21
N GLY A 227 27.74 -0.21 -20.21
CA GLY A 227 27.55 -1.56 -20.71
C GLY A 227 26.67 -2.39 -19.77
N GLY A 228 26.04 -3.42 -20.33
CA GLY A 228 25.08 -4.26 -19.63
C GLY A 228 23.66 -4.11 -20.18
N ASP A 229 22.90 -5.19 -20.04
CA ASP A 229 21.58 -5.29 -20.64
C ASP A 229 20.49 -4.63 -19.77
N LEU A 230 20.61 -4.76 -18.45
CA LEU A 230 19.61 -4.30 -17.49
C LEU A 230 19.84 -2.86 -17.05
N LEU A 231 18.74 -2.14 -16.83
CA LEU A 231 18.75 -0.79 -16.28
C LEU A 231 19.10 -0.78 -14.77
N PHE A 232 18.80 -1.87 -14.06
CA PHE A 232 19.10 -2.07 -12.64
C PHE A 232 19.86 -3.39 -12.38
N PRO A 233 21.13 -3.51 -12.80
CA PRO A 233 21.90 -4.73 -12.63
C PRO A 233 22.01 -5.18 -11.16
N GLU A 234 21.99 -4.23 -10.21
CA GLU A 234 22.11 -4.49 -8.77
C GLU A 234 20.82 -5.03 -8.13
N ALA A 235 19.70 -5.02 -8.85
CA ALA A 235 18.44 -5.62 -8.43
C ALA A 235 18.38 -7.13 -8.75
N THR A 236 19.20 -7.59 -9.69
CA THR A 236 19.21 -8.99 -10.15
C THR A 236 19.88 -9.89 -9.11
N PRO A 237 19.24 -11.02 -8.75
CA PRO A 237 19.80 -11.98 -7.81
C PRO A 237 21.04 -12.64 -8.38
N SER A 238 22.06 -12.81 -7.55
CA SER A 238 23.30 -13.51 -7.90
C SER A 238 23.17 -15.03 -7.95
N SER A 239 22.00 -15.59 -7.56
CA SER A 239 21.71 -17.02 -7.54
C SER A 239 20.42 -17.33 -8.28
N SER A 240 20.36 -18.52 -8.90
CA SER A 240 19.21 -18.99 -9.69
C SER A 240 17.90 -19.10 -8.90
N ASP A 241 17.97 -19.24 -7.56
CA ASP A 241 16.81 -19.48 -6.69
C ASP A 241 16.17 -18.21 -6.11
N ALA A 242 16.87 -17.08 -6.10
CA ALA A 242 16.30 -15.85 -5.56
C ALA A 242 15.46 -15.14 -6.63
N ARG A 243 14.25 -14.69 -6.30
CA ARG A 243 13.45 -13.86 -7.20
C ARG A 243 13.93 -12.41 -7.13
N LEU A 244 14.08 -11.74 -8.27
CA LEU A 244 14.35 -10.29 -8.43
C LEU A 244 13.56 -9.42 -7.43
N SER A 245 12.28 -9.75 -7.24
CA SER A 245 11.37 -9.02 -6.34
C SER A 245 11.74 -9.11 -4.86
N ASP A 246 12.42 -10.17 -4.43
CA ASP A 246 12.56 -10.51 -3.02
C ASP A 246 13.72 -9.77 -2.37
N LEU A 247 14.85 -9.64 -3.07
CA LEU A 247 16.02 -8.85 -2.62
C LEU A 247 15.67 -7.37 -2.52
N PHE A 248 15.11 -6.81 -3.59
CA PHE A 248 14.61 -5.44 -3.60
C PHE A 248 13.52 -5.25 -2.53
N GLY A 249 12.57 -6.19 -2.44
CA GLY A 249 11.48 -6.15 -1.47
C GLY A 249 11.97 -6.09 -0.03
N LYS A 250 13.01 -6.86 0.33
CA LYS A 250 13.65 -6.83 1.66
C LYS A 250 14.34 -5.49 1.92
N ARG A 251 15.19 -5.04 0.99
CA ARG A 251 15.91 -3.74 1.13
C ARG A 251 14.93 -2.58 1.28
N ARG A 252 13.94 -2.50 0.39
CA ARG A 252 12.87 -1.50 0.45
C ARG A 252 12.13 -1.54 1.77
N SER A 253 11.67 -2.71 2.21
CA SER A 253 10.90 -2.83 3.46
C SER A 253 11.70 -2.34 4.67
N THR A 254 13.01 -2.64 4.73
CA THR A 254 13.90 -2.11 5.76
C THR A 254 13.99 -0.59 5.71
N VAL A 255 14.20 0.00 4.53
CA VAL A 255 14.33 1.46 4.38
C VAL A 255 13.01 2.15 4.76
N LEU A 256 11.88 1.74 4.19
CA LEU A 256 10.57 2.34 4.48
C LEU A 256 10.18 2.18 5.96
N GLY A 257 10.51 1.03 6.57
CA GLY A 257 10.28 0.80 7.99
C GLY A 257 11.11 1.72 8.87
N ARG A 258 12.40 1.89 8.55
CA ARG A 258 13.29 2.81 9.29
C ARG A 258 12.96 4.29 9.09
N LEU A 259 12.33 4.64 7.97
CA LEU A 259 11.80 5.98 7.71
C LEU A 259 10.44 6.23 8.38
N GLY A 260 9.82 5.22 9.00
CA GLY A 260 8.49 5.35 9.61
C GLY A 260 7.37 5.57 8.60
N ILE A 261 7.54 5.10 7.35
CA ILE A 261 6.56 5.24 6.26
C ILE A 261 5.98 3.91 5.78
N ALA A 262 6.33 2.79 6.43
CA ALA A 262 5.73 1.50 6.13
C ALA A 262 4.24 1.48 6.54
N ASP A 263 3.39 0.92 5.68
CA ASP A 263 1.98 0.65 5.99
C ASP A 263 1.52 -0.66 5.35
N PRO A 264 0.68 -1.46 6.03
CA PRO A 264 0.04 -2.61 5.40
C PRO A 264 -0.95 -2.24 4.29
N SER A 265 -1.69 -1.14 4.42
CA SER A 265 -2.75 -0.69 3.50
C SER A 265 -2.23 0.25 2.40
N GLU A 266 -1.24 1.09 2.72
CA GLU A 266 -0.51 1.95 1.78
C GLU A 266 0.83 1.29 1.39
N ASP A 267 0.78 0.02 1.00
CA ASP A 267 1.98 -0.70 0.58
C ASP A 267 2.53 -0.15 -0.76
N PHE A 268 3.68 -0.65 -1.21
CA PHE A 268 4.29 -0.18 -2.45
C PHE A 268 3.45 -0.47 -3.71
N TYR A 269 2.57 -1.47 -3.68
CA TYR A 269 1.61 -1.71 -4.77
C TYR A 269 0.48 -0.68 -4.76
N ALA A 270 0.21 -0.07 -3.61
CA ALA A 270 -0.71 1.03 -3.48
C ALA A 270 -0.19 2.33 -4.14
N LEU A 271 1.13 2.54 -4.29
CA LEU A 271 1.70 3.66 -5.07
C LEU A 271 1.22 3.65 -6.52
N ARG A 272 1.10 2.46 -7.14
CA ARG A 272 0.52 2.30 -8.48
C ARG A 272 -0.93 2.78 -8.51
N LYS A 273 -1.70 2.45 -7.46
CA LYS A 273 -3.08 2.92 -7.31
C LYS A 273 -3.12 4.45 -7.14
N THR A 274 -2.17 5.01 -6.40
CA THR A 274 -2.01 6.47 -6.24
C THR A 274 -1.82 7.16 -7.59
N CYS A 275 -0.97 6.63 -8.48
CA CYS A 275 -0.81 7.14 -9.85
C CYS A 275 -2.18 7.25 -10.54
N ALA A 276 -2.91 6.13 -10.56
CA ALA A 276 -4.23 6.05 -11.18
C ALA A 276 -5.22 7.04 -10.55
N THR A 277 -5.24 7.18 -9.23
CA THR A 277 -6.16 8.10 -8.54
C THR A 277 -5.81 9.55 -8.84
N ARG A 278 -4.52 9.91 -8.85
CA ARG A 278 -4.07 11.29 -9.12
C ARG A 278 -4.19 11.73 -10.58
N MET A 279 -4.39 10.78 -11.51
CA MET A 279 -4.79 11.09 -12.88
C MET A 279 -6.23 11.58 -13.02
N LEU A 280 -7.11 11.32 -12.04
CA LEU A 280 -8.52 11.73 -12.13
C LEU A 280 -8.71 13.24 -12.15
N PRO A 281 -8.11 14.03 -11.22
CA PRO A 281 -8.17 15.50 -11.31
C PRO A 281 -7.52 16.06 -12.57
N ALA A 282 -6.59 15.33 -13.17
CA ALA A 282 -5.94 15.67 -14.43
C ALA A 282 -6.80 15.37 -15.69
N GLY A 283 -8.06 14.93 -15.50
CA GLY A 283 -9.00 14.67 -16.59
C GLY A 283 -8.82 13.34 -17.32
N ALA A 284 -8.00 12.43 -16.79
CA ALA A 284 -7.76 11.15 -17.44
C ALA A 284 -8.99 10.23 -17.35
N THR A 285 -9.43 9.74 -18.51
CA THR A 285 -10.53 8.78 -18.61
C THR A 285 -10.16 7.42 -18.02
N ASN A 286 -11.17 6.60 -17.69
CA ASN A 286 -10.90 5.26 -17.19
C ASN A 286 -10.10 4.41 -18.20
N PRO A 287 -10.43 4.37 -19.52
CA PRO A 287 -9.61 3.66 -20.51
C PRO A 287 -8.15 4.09 -20.52
N LEU A 288 -7.87 5.39 -20.48
CA LEU A 288 -6.50 5.92 -20.45
C LEU A 288 -5.73 5.43 -19.21
N ARG A 289 -6.38 5.45 -18.04
CA ARG A 289 -5.81 4.93 -16.81
C ARG A 289 -5.57 3.42 -16.87
N GLN A 290 -6.49 2.64 -17.43
CA GLN A 290 -6.30 1.20 -17.63
C GLN A 290 -5.13 0.93 -18.58
N ALA A 291 -4.97 1.73 -19.64
CA ALA A 291 -3.86 1.63 -20.58
C ALA A 291 -2.50 1.90 -19.91
N VAL A 292 -2.38 2.97 -19.11
CA VAL A 292 -1.17 3.26 -18.31
C VAL A 292 -0.86 2.11 -17.35
N LEU A 293 -1.89 1.54 -16.72
CA LEU A 293 -1.77 0.45 -15.78
C LEU A 293 -1.74 -0.96 -16.44
N GLY A 294 -1.76 -1.10 -17.76
CA GLY A 294 -1.78 -2.43 -18.41
C GLY A 294 -2.81 -3.37 -17.79
N HIS A 295 -4.04 -2.88 -17.63
CA HIS A 295 -5.20 -3.66 -17.22
C HIS A 295 -6.02 -4.04 -18.46
N GLU A 296 -6.76 -5.15 -18.39
CA GLU A 296 -7.67 -5.54 -19.47
C GLU A 296 -8.70 -4.44 -19.71
N PRO A 297 -8.80 -3.91 -20.94
CA PRO A 297 -9.87 -3.00 -21.28
C PRO A 297 -11.21 -3.72 -21.15
N GLY A 298 -12.20 -3.06 -20.54
CA GLY A 298 -13.54 -3.63 -20.37
C GLY A 298 -14.30 -3.79 -21.69
N GLU A 299 -13.97 -2.98 -22.70
CA GLU A 299 -14.59 -2.99 -24.02
C GLU A 299 -13.56 -3.26 -25.14
N VAL A 300 -13.98 -3.92 -26.21
CA VAL A 300 -13.11 -4.35 -27.33
C VAL A 300 -12.49 -3.17 -28.07
N ILE A 301 -13.17 -2.01 -28.11
CA ILE A 301 -12.72 -0.79 -28.79
C ILE A 301 -11.47 -0.20 -28.13
N ASP A 302 -11.34 -0.34 -26.81
CA ASP A 302 -10.21 0.20 -26.03
C ASP A 302 -8.90 -0.60 -26.21
N LYS A 303 -8.92 -1.73 -26.95
CA LYS A 303 -7.73 -2.55 -27.20
C LYS A 303 -6.74 -1.92 -28.19
N HIS A 304 -7.18 -0.95 -28.99
CA HIS A 304 -6.38 -0.33 -30.05
C HIS A 304 -6.27 1.19 -29.86
N TYR A 305 -5.69 1.64 -28.74
CA TYR A 305 -5.16 3.01 -28.67
C TYR A 305 -3.87 3.07 -29.51
N THR A 306 -4.03 3.36 -30.80
CA THR A 306 -2.97 3.85 -31.69
C THR A 306 -2.44 5.20 -31.19
N ASP A 307 -1.35 5.69 -31.78
CA ASP A 307 -0.55 6.88 -31.41
C ASP A 307 -1.30 8.13 -30.88
N VAL A 308 -2.60 8.29 -31.18
CA VAL A 308 -3.52 9.29 -30.58
C VAL A 308 -3.61 9.16 -29.04
N GLY A 309 -3.49 7.95 -28.50
CA GLY A 309 -3.47 7.71 -27.06
C GLY A 309 -2.17 8.15 -26.38
N GLU A 310 -1.05 8.23 -27.10
CA GLU A 310 0.28 8.54 -26.52
C GLU A 310 0.37 10.00 -26.06
N ALA A 311 -0.11 10.94 -26.89
CA ALA A 311 -0.14 12.35 -26.51
C ALA A 311 -1.06 12.61 -25.30
N ALA A 312 -2.25 12.00 -25.30
CA ALA A 312 -3.18 12.07 -24.17
C ALA A 312 -2.60 11.44 -22.90
N MET A 313 -1.89 10.31 -23.04
CA MET A 313 -1.19 9.66 -21.93
C MET A 313 -0.10 10.54 -21.34
N LYS A 314 0.75 11.12 -22.19
CA LYS A 314 1.80 12.04 -21.76
C LYS A 314 1.21 13.26 -21.05
N GLN A 315 0.18 13.87 -21.63
CA GLN A 315 -0.51 15.01 -21.03
C GLN A 315 -1.09 14.67 -19.65
N ALA A 316 -1.77 13.51 -19.53
CA ALA A 316 -2.35 13.07 -18.27
C ALA A 316 -1.28 12.77 -17.20
N LEU A 317 -0.15 12.16 -17.58
CA LEU A 317 0.96 11.88 -16.67
C LEU A 317 1.68 13.15 -16.21
N ASP A 318 1.88 14.11 -17.12
CA ASP A 318 2.55 15.38 -16.83
C ASP A 318 1.71 16.32 -15.97
N ALA A 319 0.38 16.28 -16.14
CA ALA A 319 -0.56 17.08 -15.37
C ALA A 319 -0.72 16.61 -13.92
N ILE A 320 -0.14 15.46 -13.55
CA ILE A 320 -0.16 15.01 -12.15
C ILE A 320 0.76 15.92 -11.32
N ASP A 321 0.14 16.72 -10.46
CA ASP A 321 0.87 17.43 -9.43
C ASP A 321 1.31 16.45 -8.33
N TRP A 322 2.62 16.26 -8.19
CA TRP A 322 3.23 15.49 -7.10
C TRP A 322 3.64 16.38 -5.92
N GLY A 323 3.42 17.69 -6.03
CA GLY A 323 3.81 18.71 -5.08
C GLY A 323 5.28 18.64 -4.72
N VAL A 324 6.16 18.31 -5.67
CA VAL A 324 7.61 18.29 -5.47
C VAL A 324 8.26 19.44 -6.22
N GLU A 325 9.25 20.05 -5.59
CA GLU A 325 10.08 21.07 -6.20
C GLU A 325 11.42 20.45 -6.55
N ILE A 326 11.82 20.59 -7.81
CA ILE A 326 13.06 20.03 -8.34
C ILE A 326 13.99 21.18 -8.71
N ALA A 327 15.22 21.14 -8.20
CA ALA A 327 16.25 22.12 -8.50
C ALA A 327 17.60 21.45 -8.80
N PRO A 328 18.48 22.09 -9.59
CA PRO A 328 19.85 21.63 -9.77
C PRO A 328 20.56 21.51 -8.42
N HIS A 329 21.16 20.35 -8.15
CA HIS A 329 21.95 20.20 -6.92
C HIS A 329 23.34 20.84 -7.11
N PRO A 330 23.80 21.74 -6.21
CA PRO A 330 25.03 22.52 -6.40
C PRO A 330 26.29 21.72 -6.75
N THR A 331 26.45 20.52 -6.19
CA THR A 331 27.65 19.69 -6.35
C THR A 331 27.47 18.37 -7.10
N ARG A 332 26.26 17.98 -7.53
CA ARG A 332 26.00 16.61 -8.04
C ARG A 332 25.89 16.50 -9.55
N GLY A 333 25.75 17.62 -10.26
CA GLY A 333 25.58 17.63 -11.72
C GLY A 333 24.22 17.10 -12.21
N PHE A 334 23.24 16.88 -11.32
CA PHE A 334 21.88 16.51 -11.69
C PHE A 334 20.83 17.15 -10.76
N PRO A 335 19.57 17.31 -11.21
CA PRO A 335 18.49 17.86 -10.39
C PRO A 335 18.03 16.90 -9.29
N VAL A 336 17.58 17.46 -8.16
CA VAL A 336 17.07 16.70 -7.00
C VAL A 336 15.79 17.32 -6.46
N ILE A 337 15.03 16.53 -5.70
CA ILE A 337 13.88 17.02 -4.93
C ILE A 337 14.40 17.86 -3.76
N VAL A 338 14.06 19.15 -3.72
CA VAL A 338 14.48 20.09 -2.67
C VAL A 338 13.38 20.42 -1.69
N ALA A 339 12.13 20.39 -2.13
CA ALA A 339 10.97 20.63 -1.28
C ALA A 339 9.77 19.80 -1.74
N CYS A 340 8.76 19.70 -0.89
CA CYS A 340 7.51 19.06 -1.22
C CYS A 340 6.33 19.81 -0.58
N THR A 341 5.50 20.47 -1.39
CA THR A 341 4.32 21.22 -0.96
C THR A 341 3.24 20.32 -0.37
N LEU A 342 3.24 19.02 -0.67
CA LEU A 342 2.36 18.05 -0.01
C LEU A 342 2.67 17.89 1.49
N ALA A 343 3.88 18.28 1.94
CA ALA A 343 4.25 18.31 3.36
C ALA A 343 3.56 19.45 4.12
N CYS A 344 3.15 20.51 3.41
CA CYS A 344 2.52 21.68 3.99
C CYS A 344 1.00 21.45 4.14
N GLN A 345 0.63 20.61 5.10
CA GLN A 345 -0.76 20.58 5.57
C GLN A 345 -0.98 21.73 6.56
N ALA A 346 -2.21 22.26 6.57
CA ALA A 346 -2.58 23.37 7.42
C ALA A 346 -2.32 23.00 8.91
N THR A 347 -1.65 23.90 9.65
CA THR A 347 -1.36 23.71 11.07
C THR A 347 -2.66 23.55 11.84
N LEU A 348 -2.76 22.50 12.66
CA LEU A 348 -3.90 22.34 13.57
C LEU A 348 -3.59 22.98 14.91
N ASP A 349 -4.57 23.68 15.46
CA ASP A 349 -4.48 24.23 16.81
C ASP A 349 -4.96 23.17 17.81
N LEU A 350 -4.07 22.80 18.73
CA LEU A 350 -4.30 21.78 19.74
C LEU A 350 -4.42 22.43 21.12
N HIS A 351 -5.62 22.39 21.67
CA HIS A 351 -5.93 22.90 23.00
C HIS A 351 -5.95 21.73 23.97
N ILE A 352 -4.98 21.68 24.88
CA ILE A 352 -4.91 20.65 25.93
C ILE A 352 -5.18 21.32 27.26
N VAL A 353 -6.20 20.84 27.96
CA VAL A 353 -6.46 21.22 29.36
C VAL A 353 -5.91 20.12 30.24
N LEU A 354 -5.04 20.49 31.16
CA LEU A 354 -4.47 19.57 32.15
C LEU A 354 -5.33 19.59 33.43
N ASP A 355 -5.24 18.51 34.20
CA ASP A 355 -5.71 18.50 35.58
C ASP A 355 -4.59 18.86 36.56
N ASP A 356 -4.93 18.89 37.84
CA ASP A 356 -4.02 19.26 38.93
C ASP A 356 -2.82 18.30 39.06
N ASP A 357 -2.94 17.07 38.53
CA ASP A 357 -1.85 16.07 38.48
C ASP A 357 -0.98 16.20 37.21
N GLY A 358 -1.28 17.18 36.34
CA GLY A 358 -0.60 17.38 35.06
C GLY A 358 -1.00 16.39 33.96
N ALA A 359 -2.07 15.60 34.15
CA ALA A 359 -2.59 14.71 33.13
C ALA A 359 -3.61 15.43 32.24
N ALA A 360 -3.70 15.03 30.97
CA ALA A 360 -4.64 15.63 30.03
C ALA A 360 -6.09 15.29 30.44
N ARG A 361 -6.87 16.31 30.78
CA ARG A 361 -8.30 16.23 31.12
C ARG A 361 -9.17 16.33 29.88
N SER A 362 -8.79 17.20 28.95
CA SER A 362 -9.45 17.30 27.65
C SER A 362 -8.49 17.75 26.57
N VAL A 363 -8.75 17.28 25.36
CA VAL A 363 -8.03 17.67 24.14
C VAL A 363 -9.05 18.15 23.12
N GLU A 364 -8.86 19.36 22.60
CA GLU A 364 -9.65 19.91 21.51
C GLU A 364 -8.71 20.24 20.34
N ILE A 365 -9.15 19.89 19.13
CA ILE A 365 -8.41 20.06 17.88
C ILE A 365 -9.24 20.96 16.98
N PHE A 366 -8.64 22.06 16.52
CA PHE A 366 -9.28 23.03 15.65
C PHE A 366 -8.58 23.10 14.28
N ALA A 367 -9.38 23.33 13.24
CA ALA A 367 -8.86 23.77 11.96
C ALA A 367 -8.22 25.17 12.12
N PRO A 368 -7.20 25.52 11.32
CA PRO A 368 -6.52 26.81 11.45
C PRO A 368 -7.49 27.98 11.27
N ALA A 369 -7.20 29.09 11.96
CA ALA A 369 -8.04 30.29 12.10
C ALA A 369 -8.59 30.94 10.80
N GLN A 370 -8.15 30.53 9.62
CA GLN A 370 -8.75 30.96 8.34
C GLN A 370 -10.07 30.23 8.03
N ASP A 371 -10.40 29.14 8.75
CA ASP A 371 -11.55 28.27 8.49
C ASP A 371 -12.56 28.23 9.67
N ASN A 372 -12.85 29.41 10.24
CA ASN A 372 -13.97 29.65 11.15
C ASN A 372 -13.88 28.95 12.54
N ASP A 373 -12.67 28.66 13.04
CA ASP A 373 -12.42 27.92 14.30
C ASP A 373 -13.26 26.62 14.40
N ALA A 374 -13.43 25.93 13.28
CA ALA A 374 -14.19 24.69 13.24
C ALA A 374 -13.48 23.61 14.07
N ARG A 375 -14.09 23.22 15.19
CA ARG A 375 -13.60 22.13 16.04
C ARG A 375 -13.70 20.80 15.30
N LEU A 376 -12.54 20.23 14.95
CA LEU A 376 -12.42 18.95 14.26
C LEU A 376 -12.68 17.78 15.22
N LEU A 377 -12.19 17.89 16.45
CA LEU A 377 -12.33 16.85 17.47
C LEU A 377 -12.29 17.48 18.86
N GLY A 378 -13.19 17.07 19.75
CA GLY A 378 -13.12 17.37 21.17
C GLY A 378 -13.25 16.08 21.97
N VAL A 379 -12.28 15.80 22.84
CA VAL A 379 -12.25 14.60 23.68
C VAL A 379 -12.08 15.00 25.14
N VAL A 380 -12.97 14.48 25.99
CA VAL A 380 -12.80 14.50 27.45
C VAL A 380 -12.25 13.14 27.86
N ILE A 381 -11.10 13.14 28.54
CA ILE A 381 -10.42 11.92 28.94
C ILE A 381 -10.99 11.47 30.29
N ALA A 382 -11.68 10.33 30.29
CA ALA A 382 -12.30 9.76 31.47
C ALA A 382 -11.27 8.99 32.32
N ARG A 383 -11.22 9.27 33.63
CA ARG A 383 -10.47 8.46 34.60
C ARG A 383 -11.25 7.20 34.97
N ARG A 384 -10.54 6.17 35.45
CA ARG A 384 -11.17 4.94 35.97
C ARG A 384 -12.11 5.31 37.13
N GLY A 385 -13.41 5.06 36.95
CA GLY A 385 -14.43 5.28 37.99
C GLY A 385 -15.11 6.65 37.97
N GLU A 386 -14.75 7.55 37.05
CA GLU A 386 -15.38 8.87 36.91
C GLU A 386 -16.32 8.91 35.70
N CYS A 387 -17.49 9.51 35.87
CA CYS A 387 -18.38 9.85 34.76
C CYS A 387 -17.95 11.22 34.20
N PRO A 388 -17.39 11.30 32.99
CA PRO A 388 -16.89 12.56 32.46
C PRO A 388 -18.03 13.56 32.22
N PRO A 389 -17.81 14.86 32.48
CA PRO A 389 -18.83 15.89 32.26
C PRO A 389 -19.23 15.95 30.78
N ARG A 390 -20.54 15.88 30.50
CA ARG A 390 -21.07 16.06 29.15
C ARG A 390 -20.93 17.52 28.71
N ARG A 391 -19.89 17.81 27.92
CA ARG A 391 -19.74 19.09 27.21
C ARG A 391 -20.27 18.97 25.79
N ALA A 392 -21.02 19.98 25.33
CA ALA A 392 -21.62 19.98 24.00
C ALA A 392 -20.54 19.82 22.91
N GLY A 393 -20.70 18.80 22.07
CA GLY A 393 -19.78 18.46 20.98
C GLY A 393 -18.42 17.89 21.40
N MET A 394 -18.26 17.43 22.65
CA MET A 394 -17.10 16.65 23.09
C MET A 394 -17.46 15.18 23.31
N ARG A 395 -16.53 14.28 23.02
CA ARG A 395 -16.67 12.83 23.21
C ARG A 395 -15.94 12.40 24.47
N ALA A 396 -16.58 11.59 25.29
CA ALA A 396 -15.94 10.95 26.44
C ALA A 396 -15.17 9.70 25.98
N ALA A 397 -13.90 9.58 26.34
CA ALA A 397 -13.07 8.43 25.98
C ALA A 397 -12.04 8.11 27.07
N THR A 398 -11.67 6.83 27.20
CA THR A 398 -10.47 6.45 27.97
C THR A 398 -9.20 6.99 27.30
N PRO A 399 -8.05 7.09 28.01
CA PRO A 399 -6.80 7.56 27.40
C PRO A 399 -6.40 6.78 26.13
N ALA A 400 -6.57 5.47 26.12
CA ALA A 400 -6.28 4.63 24.95
C ALA A 400 -7.20 4.93 23.76
N GLN A 401 -8.51 5.07 24.01
CA GLN A 401 -9.48 5.43 22.98
C GLN A 401 -9.24 6.86 22.45
N ALA A 402 -8.92 7.80 23.33
CA ALA A 402 -8.57 9.17 22.96
C ALA A 402 -7.36 9.18 22.03
N GLY A 403 -6.32 8.40 22.34
CA GLY A 403 -5.14 8.21 21.47
C GLY A 403 -5.51 7.75 20.07
N VAL A 404 -6.38 6.74 19.94
CA VAL A 404 -6.85 6.24 18.63
C VAL A 404 -7.64 7.30 17.88
N MET A 405 -8.56 8.00 18.55
CA MET A 405 -9.39 9.04 17.94
C MET A 405 -8.57 10.24 17.43
N MET A 406 -7.51 10.58 18.15
CA MET A 406 -6.58 11.65 17.76
C MET A 406 -5.66 11.23 16.62
N LEU A 407 -5.35 9.95 16.48
CA LEU A 407 -4.39 9.45 15.51
C LEU A 407 -4.79 9.82 14.07
N ASP A 408 -6.07 9.66 13.73
CA ASP A 408 -6.59 9.97 12.39
C ASP A 408 -6.57 11.47 12.07
N VAL A 409 -6.68 12.33 13.09
CA VAL A 409 -6.74 13.79 12.92
C VAL A 409 -5.34 14.40 12.94
N LEU A 410 -4.45 13.88 13.78
CA LEU A 410 -3.11 14.44 14.02
C LEU A 410 -2.02 13.83 13.13
N ALA A 411 -2.25 12.67 12.53
CA ALA A 411 -1.22 11.97 11.76
C ALA A 411 -0.64 12.85 10.63
N GLY A 412 0.67 13.10 10.71
CA GLY A 412 1.42 13.79 9.65
C GLY A 412 1.20 15.30 9.59
N ARG A 413 0.58 15.91 10.61
CA ARG A 413 0.33 17.35 10.64
C ARG A 413 1.30 18.08 11.57
N VAL A 414 1.58 19.33 11.20
CA VAL A 414 2.23 20.27 12.12
C VAL A 414 1.18 20.73 13.13
N LEU A 415 1.50 20.62 14.41
CA LEU A 415 0.60 20.99 15.50
C LEU A 415 1.11 22.26 16.18
N ARG A 416 0.21 23.19 16.45
CA ARG A 416 0.47 24.31 17.35
C ARG A 416 -0.23 24.00 18.67
N LEU A 417 0.55 23.88 19.74
CA LEU A 417 -0.01 23.78 21.09
C LEU A 417 -0.48 25.17 21.52
N VAL A 418 -1.78 25.31 21.73
CA VAL A 418 -2.39 26.53 22.27
C VAL A 418 -2.70 26.25 23.73
N GLY A 419 -1.87 26.81 24.61
CA GLY A 419 -2.01 26.64 26.05
C GLY A 419 -3.20 27.44 26.59
N GLY A 420 -4.06 26.79 27.36
CA GLY A 420 -5.08 27.45 28.16
C GLY A 420 -5.19 26.76 29.51
N GLY A 421 -4.64 27.42 30.55
CA GLY A 421 -4.90 27.18 31.98
C GLY A 421 -4.57 25.79 32.50
#